data_AF-A0A3M0ZCA4-F1
#
_entry.id   AF-A0A3M0ZCA4-F1
#
_cell.length_a   1.000
_cell.length_b   1.000
_cell.length_c   1.000
_cell.angle_alpha   90.00
_cell.angle_beta   90.00
_cell.angle_gamma   90.00
#
_symmetry.space_group_name_H-M   'P 1'
#
loop_
_entity.id
_entity.type
_entity.pdbx_description
1 polymer ?
#
loop_
_entity_poly.entity_id
_entity_poly.type
_entity_poly.pdbx_seq_one_letter_code
_entity_poly.pdbx_strand_id
1 'polypeptide(L)'
;MCVGGSCQGQGGCQGDNANCDDGNPCTDDICLPSGACDHANNTAPCDDGNVCTVGDTCTGGVCVSGSQVSCDDGNQCTDDTCDAQLGCQHTPRSGSCDNGNPYDDPDVCVDGSCQGQGGCQGNNANCDDGNPCTDDIC
;
A
#
# COMPACT_ATOMS: atom_id res chain seq x y z
N MET A 1 25.08 -22.01 30.79
CA MET A 1 23.80 -21.35 31.13
C MET A 1 23.85 -19.94 30.60
N CYS A 2 22.93 -19.55 29.72
CA CYS A 2 22.91 -18.21 29.13
C CYS A 2 22.15 -17.25 30.04
N VAL A 3 22.82 -16.22 30.53
CA VAL A 3 22.19 -15.06 31.17
C VAL A 3 22.77 -13.82 30.48
N GLY A 4 21.92 -13.00 29.88
CA GLY A 4 22.32 -11.71 29.30
C GLY A 4 23.09 -11.78 27.97
N GLY A 5 22.77 -12.72 27.07
CA GLY A 5 23.32 -12.72 25.71
C GLY A 5 24.84 -12.93 25.61
N SER A 6 25.46 -13.52 26.62
CA SER A 6 26.88 -13.91 26.58
C SER A 6 27.06 -15.30 27.19
N CYS A 7 27.52 -16.23 26.37
CA CYS A 7 27.81 -17.61 26.74
C CYS A 7 29.09 -17.69 27.58
N GLN A 8 28.96 -17.87 28.90
CA GLN A 8 30.04 -18.28 29.77
C GLN A 8 29.80 -19.72 30.26
N GLY A 9 30.49 -20.68 29.65
CA GLY A 9 30.50 -22.08 30.11
C GLY A 9 30.66 -23.08 28.97
N GLN A 10 31.64 -23.97 29.12
CA GLN A 10 32.00 -25.03 28.18
C GLN A 10 30.79 -25.94 27.91
N GLY A 11 30.18 -25.78 26.73
CA GLY A 11 28.93 -26.46 26.32
C GLY A 11 28.01 -25.61 25.44
N GLY A 12 28.42 -24.40 25.02
CA GLY A 12 27.65 -23.55 24.10
C GLY A 12 27.91 -23.87 22.63
N CYS A 13 26.86 -23.70 21.81
CA CYS A 13 26.82 -23.80 20.36
C CYS A 13 28.13 -23.26 19.70
N GLN A 14 29.00 -24.17 19.21
CA GLN A 14 30.32 -23.83 18.63
C GLN A 14 30.23 -23.63 17.12
N GLY A 15 30.31 -22.37 16.68
CA GLY A 15 30.41 -21.93 15.28
C GLY A 15 30.27 -20.41 15.18
N ASP A 16 30.47 -19.82 14.00
CA ASP A 16 30.42 -18.36 13.74
C ASP A 16 29.07 -17.71 14.09
N ASN A 17 28.07 -18.51 14.47
CA ASN A 17 26.77 -18.14 14.98
C ASN A 17 26.61 -18.58 16.45
N ALA A 18 27.24 -17.86 17.37
CA ALA A 18 27.25 -18.18 18.80
C ALA A 18 25.87 -18.08 19.51
N ASN A 19 24.78 -17.77 18.78
CA ASN A 19 23.42 -17.55 19.30
C ASN A 19 22.31 -18.39 18.64
N CYS A 20 22.63 -19.34 17.76
CA CYS A 20 21.62 -20.09 16.98
C CYS A 20 20.68 -19.21 16.15
N ASP A 21 21.04 -17.97 15.84
CA ASP A 21 20.18 -17.05 15.09
C ASP A 21 20.19 -17.43 13.60
N ASP A 22 19.08 -17.92 13.06
CA ASP A 22 18.97 -18.27 11.64
C ASP A 22 18.58 -17.08 10.75
N GLY A 23 18.36 -15.91 11.35
CA GLY A 23 17.94 -14.68 10.69
C GLY A 23 16.49 -14.71 10.21
N ASN A 24 15.71 -15.73 10.56
CA ASN A 24 14.29 -15.81 10.19
C ASN A 24 13.42 -15.27 11.33
N PRO A 25 12.69 -14.14 11.14
CA PRO A 25 11.83 -13.60 12.18
C PRO A 25 10.65 -14.53 12.55
N CYS A 26 10.38 -15.54 11.71
CA CYS A 26 9.29 -16.50 11.89
C CYS A 26 9.68 -17.79 12.60
N THR A 27 10.87 -17.81 13.19
CA THR A 27 11.35 -18.90 14.04
C THR A 27 11.82 -18.35 15.39
N ASP A 28 11.59 -19.14 16.43
CA ASP A 28 12.20 -18.91 17.74
C ASP A 28 13.49 -19.73 17.82
N ASP A 29 14.62 -19.05 18.01
CA ASP A 29 15.94 -19.69 18.07
C ASP A 29 16.23 -20.29 19.45
N ILE A 30 16.50 -21.59 19.47
CA ILE A 30 16.70 -22.37 20.69
C ILE A 30 18.06 -23.08 20.62
N CYS A 31 19.02 -22.69 21.46
CA CYS A 31 20.24 -23.48 21.69
C CYS A 31 19.89 -24.60 22.69
N LEU A 32 19.82 -25.84 22.20
CA LEU A 32 19.49 -27.02 22.98
C LEU A 32 20.64 -27.39 23.94
N PRO A 33 20.38 -28.10 25.06
CA PRO A 33 21.42 -28.57 25.97
C PRO A 33 22.47 -29.48 25.34
N SER A 34 22.15 -30.09 24.18
CA SER A 34 23.08 -30.88 23.36
C SER A 34 24.12 -30.02 22.63
N GLY A 35 23.97 -28.70 22.61
CA GLY A 35 24.75 -27.77 21.79
C GLY A 35 24.29 -27.67 20.33
N ALA A 36 23.14 -28.29 19.99
CA ALA A 36 22.50 -28.14 18.68
C ALA A 36 21.53 -26.94 18.67
N CYS A 37 21.30 -26.37 17.49
CA CYS A 37 20.28 -25.35 17.28
C CYS A 37 18.96 -25.98 16.84
N ASP A 38 17.86 -25.46 17.37
CA ASP A 38 16.49 -25.75 16.95
C ASP A 38 15.78 -24.42 16.63
N HIS A 39 14.94 -24.42 15.59
CA HIS A 39 14.28 -23.22 15.08
C HIS A 39 12.78 -23.55 14.97
N ALA A 40 12.02 -23.19 16.00
CA ALA A 40 10.61 -23.53 16.08
C ALA A 40 9.76 -22.45 15.39
N ASN A 41 8.93 -22.83 14.43
CA ASN A 41 8.01 -21.90 13.77
C ASN A 41 7.13 -21.17 14.80
N ASN A 42 7.07 -19.85 14.70
CA ASN A 42 6.22 -19.01 15.54
C ASN A 42 5.06 -18.38 14.73
N THR A 43 4.25 -17.57 15.41
CA THR A 43 3.12 -16.82 14.83
C THR A 43 3.21 -15.33 15.14
N ALA A 44 4.43 -14.81 15.32
CA ALA A 44 4.66 -13.42 15.65
C ALA A 44 4.35 -12.50 14.44
N PRO A 45 4.16 -11.18 14.67
CA PRO A 45 4.22 -10.21 13.59
C PRO A 45 5.58 -10.24 12.91
N CYS A 46 5.58 -10.03 11.60
CA CYS A 46 6.78 -9.96 10.77
C CYS A 46 6.61 -8.88 9.69
N ASP A 47 7.60 -8.76 8.81
CA ASP A 47 7.57 -7.90 7.63
C ASP A 47 7.86 -8.80 6.42
N ASP A 48 6.92 -8.86 5.47
CA ASP A 48 7.06 -9.68 4.26
C ASP A 48 7.87 -8.97 3.14
N GLY A 49 8.32 -7.74 3.42
CA GLY A 49 9.07 -6.89 2.51
C GLY A 49 8.20 -6.15 1.49
N ASN A 50 6.88 -6.28 1.56
CA ASN A 50 5.94 -5.59 0.69
C ASN A 50 5.32 -4.41 1.45
N VAL A 51 5.68 -3.18 1.04
CA VAL A 51 5.18 -1.96 1.69
C VAL A 51 3.66 -1.75 1.51
N CYS A 52 3.03 -2.50 0.61
CA CYS A 52 1.60 -2.47 0.33
C CYS A 52 0.80 -3.38 1.24
N THR A 53 1.43 -4.10 2.16
CA THR A 53 0.77 -4.99 3.12
C THR A 53 1.06 -4.53 4.54
N VAL A 54 0.09 -4.74 5.41
CA VAL A 54 0.19 -4.42 6.83
C VAL A 54 -0.37 -5.54 7.68
N GLY A 55 0.22 -5.71 8.86
CA GLY A 55 -0.16 -6.77 9.78
C GLY A 55 0.27 -8.15 9.27
N ASP A 56 1.45 -8.24 8.65
CA ASP A 56 2.02 -9.50 8.22
C ASP A 56 2.32 -10.38 9.44
N THR A 57 2.16 -11.68 9.26
CA THR A 57 2.30 -12.64 10.37
C THR A 57 2.99 -13.90 9.93
N CYS A 58 3.75 -14.47 10.86
CA CYS A 58 4.42 -15.73 10.65
C CYS A 58 3.43 -16.89 10.60
N THR A 59 3.55 -17.71 9.57
CA THR A 59 2.81 -18.98 9.44
C THR A 59 3.72 -20.02 8.82
N GLY A 60 3.97 -21.10 9.55
CA GLY A 60 4.79 -22.22 9.04
C GLY A 60 6.25 -21.84 8.76
N GLY A 61 6.80 -20.88 9.51
CA GLY A 61 8.19 -20.44 9.37
C GLY A 61 8.41 -19.42 8.24
N VAL A 62 7.35 -18.91 7.64
CA VAL A 62 7.40 -17.90 6.57
C VAL A 62 6.54 -16.70 6.98
N CYS A 63 7.01 -15.50 6.67
CA CYS A 63 6.21 -14.30 6.82
C CYS A 63 5.14 -14.24 5.73
N VAL A 64 3.88 -14.20 6.12
CA VAL A 64 2.75 -14.14 5.20
C VAL A 64 2.15 -12.75 5.24
N SER A 65 1.96 -12.18 4.05
CA SER A 65 1.33 -10.89 3.79
C SER A 65 -0.01 -10.76 4.53
N GLY A 66 -0.17 -9.64 5.22
CA GLY A 66 -1.40 -9.23 5.89
C GLY A 66 -2.40 -8.59 4.92
N SER A 67 -3.09 -7.55 5.41
CA SER A 67 -4.10 -6.84 4.61
C SER A 67 -3.45 -5.84 3.66
N GLN A 68 -4.01 -5.68 2.47
CA GLN A 68 -3.53 -4.70 1.51
C GLN A 68 -3.88 -3.28 1.96
N VAL A 69 -2.91 -2.37 1.85
CA VAL A 69 -3.07 -0.94 2.10
C VAL A 69 -3.92 -0.33 0.98
N SER A 70 -4.88 0.52 1.36
CA SER A 70 -5.62 1.33 0.40
C SER A 70 -4.75 2.48 -0.09
N CYS A 71 -4.50 2.53 -1.39
CA CYS A 71 -3.84 3.66 -2.06
C CYS A 71 -4.83 4.63 -2.71
N ASP A 72 -6.11 4.54 -2.39
CA ASP A 72 -7.11 5.50 -2.86
C ASP A 72 -6.79 6.91 -2.33
N ASP A 73 -6.49 7.86 -3.21
CA ASP A 73 -6.25 9.27 -2.85
C ASP A 73 -7.53 10.14 -2.94
N GLY A 74 -8.65 9.53 -3.34
CA GLY A 74 -9.93 10.21 -3.53
C GLY A 74 -10.03 11.00 -4.82
N ASN A 75 -9.04 10.93 -5.72
CA ASN A 75 -9.04 11.65 -6.99
C ASN A 75 -9.45 10.71 -8.14
N GLN A 76 -10.64 10.95 -8.70
CA GLN A 76 -11.15 10.22 -9.86
C GLN A 76 -10.30 10.32 -11.15
N CYS A 77 -9.32 11.24 -11.16
CA CYS A 77 -8.39 11.46 -12.25
C CYS A 77 -7.00 10.88 -12.03
N THR A 78 -6.84 10.04 -11.03
CA THR A 78 -5.66 9.18 -10.84
C THR A 78 -6.07 7.71 -10.93
N ASP A 79 -5.17 6.90 -11.49
CA ASP A 79 -5.18 5.45 -11.29
C ASP A 79 -4.29 5.15 -10.09
N ASP A 80 -4.91 4.61 -9.04
CA ASP A 80 -4.25 4.31 -7.78
C ASP A 80 -3.74 2.87 -7.78
N THR A 81 -2.44 2.72 -7.58
CA THR A 81 -1.77 1.44 -7.52
C THR A 81 -0.81 1.40 -6.34
N CYS A 82 -0.51 0.20 -5.87
CA CYS A 82 0.52 0.03 -4.85
C CYS A 82 1.65 -0.81 -5.42
N ASP A 83 2.83 -0.21 -5.50
CA ASP A 83 4.07 -0.90 -5.85
C ASP A 83 4.72 -1.47 -4.59
N ALA A 84 5.10 -2.75 -4.62
CA ALA A 84 5.57 -3.47 -3.44
C ALA A 84 6.85 -2.90 -2.81
N GLN A 85 7.59 -2.04 -3.50
CA GLN A 85 8.81 -1.40 -2.99
C GLN A 85 8.66 0.12 -2.85
N LEU A 86 7.97 0.76 -3.79
CA LEU A 86 7.84 2.22 -3.85
C LEU A 86 6.60 2.73 -3.08
N GLY A 87 5.65 1.85 -2.76
CA GLY A 87 4.41 2.20 -2.07
C GLY A 87 3.34 2.75 -3.02
N CYS A 88 2.39 3.47 -2.44
CA CYS A 88 1.26 4.04 -3.20
C CYS A 88 1.74 4.97 -4.31
N GLN A 89 1.24 4.72 -5.51
CA GLN A 89 1.45 5.50 -6.72
C GLN A 89 0.09 5.98 -7.23
N HIS A 90 0.02 7.25 -7.59
CA HIS A 90 -1.17 7.90 -8.12
C HIS A 90 -0.81 8.47 -9.49
N THR A 91 -1.16 7.74 -10.56
CA THR A 91 -0.78 8.15 -11.92
C THR A 91 -1.94 8.86 -12.60
N PRO A 92 -1.73 10.06 -13.17
CA PRO A 92 -2.76 10.74 -13.95
C PRO A 92 -3.38 9.82 -15.00
N ARG A 93 -4.70 9.72 -15.00
CA ARG A 93 -5.46 8.99 -16.02
C ARG A 93 -6.22 9.95 -16.92
N SER A 94 -6.56 9.48 -18.11
CA SER A 94 -7.47 10.17 -19.02
C SER A 94 -8.88 9.58 -18.96
N GLY A 95 -9.89 10.36 -19.32
CA GLY A 95 -11.27 9.90 -19.43
C GLY A 95 -12.24 10.85 -18.76
N SER A 96 -13.50 10.41 -18.66
CA SER A 96 -14.54 11.19 -18.00
C SER A 96 -14.33 11.26 -16.50
N CYS A 97 -14.75 12.38 -15.95
CA CYS A 97 -14.82 12.63 -14.52
C CYS A 97 -16.02 13.56 -14.25
N ASP A 98 -16.25 13.97 -13.01
CA ASP A 98 -17.27 14.96 -12.63
C ASP A 98 -16.71 15.87 -11.53
N ASN A 99 -16.48 17.14 -11.84
CA ASN A 99 -15.96 18.14 -10.93
C ASN A 99 -17.07 18.80 -10.08
N GLY A 100 -18.35 18.46 -10.36
CA GLY A 100 -19.54 18.97 -9.70
C GLY A 100 -20.10 20.27 -10.29
N ASN A 101 -19.51 20.81 -11.36
CA ASN A 101 -19.99 21.99 -12.06
C ASN A 101 -20.87 21.57 -13.26
N PRO A 102 -22.17 21.88 -13.24
CA PRO A 102 -23.06 21.49 -14.34
C PRO A 102 -22.92 22.36 -15.60
N TYR A 103 -22.09 23.42 -15.58
CA TYR A 103 -21.98 24.39 -16.68
C TYR A 103 -20.77 24.17 -17.59
N ASP A 104 -19.85 23.24 -17.26
CA ASP A 104 -18.62 22.98 -18.02
C ASP A 104 -18.47 21.54 -18.53
N ASP A 105 -19.60 20.84 -18.60
CA ASP A 105 -19.72 19.50 -19.20
C ASP A 105 -19.32 19.47 -20.70
N PRO A 106 -18.66 18.38 -21.17
CA PRO A 106 -18.24 17.23 -20.37
C PRO A 106 -16.92 17.50 -19.61
N ASP A 107 -16.87 16.92 -18.42
CA ASP A 107 -15.68 16.87 -17.58
C ASP A 107 -14.71 15.78 -18.01
N VAL A 108 -13.42 16.14 -18.10
CA VAL A 108 -12.35 15.20 -18.44
C VAL A 108 -11.14 15.36 -17.54
N CYS A 109 -10.47 14.24 -17.30
CA CYS A 109 -9.22 14.23 -16.58
C CYS A 109 -8.08 14.76 -17.46
N VAL A 110 -7.43 15.82 -16.99
CA VAL A 110 -6.25 16.44 -17.59
C VAL A 110 -5.18 16.56 -16.51
N ASP A 111 -4.04 15.90 -16.73
CA ASP A 111 -2.87 15.93 -15.84
C ASP A 111 -3.22 15.68 -14.36
N GLY A 112 -4.11 14.72 -14.10
CA GLY A 112 -4.51 14.32 -12.74
C GLY A 112 -5.53 15.25 -12.10
N SER A 113 -6.13 16.18 -12.84
CA SER A 113 -7.19 17.04 -12.37
C SER A 113 -8.45 16.87 -13.22
N CYS A 114 -9.62 16.85 -12.58
CA CYS A 114 -10.87 16.89 -13.31
C CYS A 114 -11.15 18.32 -13.77
N GLN A 115 -11.21 18.53 -15.07
CA GLN A 115 -11.39 19.84 -15.68
C GLN A 115 -12.57 19.79 -16.66
N GLY A 116 -13.47 20.75 -16.53
CA GLY A 116 -14.49 20.99 -17.54
C GLY A 116 -13.86 21.48 -18.85
N GLN A 117 -14.27 20.90 -19.97
CA GLN A 117 -13.83 21.39 -21.29
C GLN A 117 -14.61 22.62 -21.76
N GLY A 118 -15.55 23.11 -20.95
CA GLY A 118 -16.33 24.31 -21.22
C GLY A 118 -17.49 24.02 -22.16
N GLY A 119 -18.69 23.94 -21.57
CA GLY A 119 -19.95 23.96 -22.28
C GLY A 119 -20.27 25.39 -22.72
N CYS A 120 -20.03 25.66 -24.00
CA CYS A 120 -20.38 26.86 -24.76
C CYS A 120 -19.59 28.15 -24.47
N GLN A 121 -18.90 28.62 -25.52
CA GLN A 121 -18.64 30.03 -25.75
C GLN A 121 -19.05 30.29 -27.20
N GLY A 122 -20.29 30.74 -27.42
CA GLY A 122 -20.70 31.27 -28.73
C GLY A 122 -21.94 30.64 -29.35
N ASN A 123 -22.97 31.48 -29.46
CA ASN A 123 -24.04 31.54 -30.45
C ASN A 123 -24.40 30.27 -31.24
N ASN A 124 -25.40 29.57 -30.68
CA ASN A 124 -26.44 28.79 -31.37
C ASN A 124 -26.16 27.29 -31.58
N ALA A 125 -26.49 26.50 -30.55
CA ALA A 125 -27.25 25.26 -30.69
C ALA A 125 -27.99 24.89 -29.38
N ASN A 126 -29.10 25.58 -29.11
CA ASN A 126 -30.21 25.11 -28.27
C ASN A 126 -29.90 24.65 -26.81
N CYS A 127 -29.48 25.58 -25.95
CA CYS A 127 -29.60 25.46 -24.47
C CYS A 127 -30.89 26.15 -24.02
N ASP A 128 -31.97 25.38 -23.87
CA ASP A 128 -33.21 25.83 -23.23
C ASP A 128 -33.37 25.02 -21.94
N ASP A 129 -33.18 25.65 -20.78
CA ASP A 129 -33.36 25.03 -19.46
C ASP A 129 -34.81 25.17 -18.93
N GLY A 130 -35.70 25.73 -19.73
CA GLY A 130 -37.10 25.93 -19.38
C GLY A 130 -37.34 27.00 -18.30
N ASN A 131 -36.37 27.86 -17.99
CA ASN A 131 -36.51 28.92 -16.98
C ASN A 131 -36.63 30.33 -17.62
N PRO A 132 -37.79 31.02 -17.50
CA PRO A 132 -38.06 32.28 -18.22
C PRO A 132 -37.32 33.53 -17.68
N CYS A 133 -36.44 33.39 -16.69
CA CYS A 133 -35.81 34.51 -15.98
C CYS A 133 -34.28 34.56 -16.11
N THR A 134 -33.67 33.66 -16.87
CA THR A 134 -32.24 33.71 -17.24
C THR A 134 -32.15 33.96 -18.73
N ASP A 135 -31.28 34.88 -19.14
CA ASP A 135 -30.92 34.98 -20.56
C ASP A 135 -30.13 33.71 -20.87
N ASP A 136 -30.74 32.83 -21.67
CA ASP A 136 -30.19 31.55 -22.13
C ASP A 136 -28.99 31.80 -23.05
N ILE A 137 -27.85 32.12 -22.43
CA ILE A 137 -26.61 32.40 -23.13
C ILE A 137 -25.67 31.21 -22.93
N CYS A 138 -25.53 30.47 -24.02
CA CYS A 138 -24.41 29.59 -24.33
C CYS A 138 -23.08 30.36 -24.30
#